data_AF-F1YSF3-F1
#
_entry.id   AF-F1YSF3-F1
#
_cell.length_a   1.000
_cell.length_b   1.000
_cell.length_c   1.000
_cell.angle_alpha   90.00
_cell.angle_beta   90.00
_cell.angle_gamma   90.00
#
_symmetry.space_group_name_H-M   'P 1'
#
loop_
_entity.id
_entity.type
_entity.pdbx_description
1 polymer ?
#
loop_
_entity_poly.entity_id
_entity_poly.type
_entity_poly.pdbx_seq_one_letter_code
_entity_poly.pdbx_strand_id
1 'polypeptide(L)' 'MRADILCGPDGKIAHVANTIETPSGCDVVDVAGLLVMPGGIDPHTHMEIPFMGTIASDDFYTGTAAGGGAEEKPPLMSGG' A
#
# COMPACT_ATOMS: atom_id res chain seq x y z
N MET A 1 2.23 -20.10 -13.53
CA MET A 1 3.53 -20.20 -12.83
C MET A 1 3.28 -19.81 -11.38
N ARG A 2 3.91 -20.48 -10.41
CA ARG A 2 3.88 -20.09 -8.99
C ARG A 2 5.31 -19.74 -8.57
N ALA A 3 5.46 -18.71 -7.75
CA ALA A 3 6.73 -18.26 -7.24
C ALA A 3 6.53 -17.52 -5.92
N ASP A 4 7.56 -17.55 -5.09
CA ASP A 4 7.73 -16.69 -3.93
C ASP A 4 8.34 -15.37 -4.37
N ILE A 5 8.00 -14.30 -3.65
CA ILE A 5 8.54 -12.95 -3.85
C ILE A 5 9.11 -12.46 -2.52
N LEU A 6 10.39 -12.12 -2.52
CA LEU A 6 11.06 -11.50 -1.38
C LEU A 6 11.14 -9.99 -1.59
N CYS A 7 10.56 -9.24 -0.66
CA CYS A 7 10.69 -7.78 -0.59
C CYS A 7 11.88 -7.41 0.30
N GLY A 8 12.76 -6.56 -0.22
CA GLY A 8 13.89 -6.02 0.51
C GLY A 8 13.48 -4.91 1.48
N PRO A 9 14.32 -4.61 2.49
CA PRO A 9 14.06 -3.55 3.47
C PRO A 9 14.08 -2.15 2.85
N ASP A 10 14.55 -2.01 1.61
CA ASP A 10 14.56 -0.76 0.84
C ASP A 10 13.28 -0.55 0.01
N GLY A 11 12.25 -1.39 0.22
CA GLY A 11 10.97 -1.31 -0.47
C GLY A 11 10.98 -1.84 -1.91
N LYS A 12 12.04 -2.58 -2.31
CA LYS A 12 12.14 -3.18 -3.66
C LYS A 12 11.90 -4.68 -3.64
N ILE A 13 11.52 -5.25 -4.78
CA ILE A 13 11.55 -6.70 -4.99
C ILE A 13 13.02 -7.13 -5.07
N ALA A 14 13.47 -7.91 -4.09
CA ALA A 14 14.84 -8.40 -4.00
C ALA A 14 15.03 -9.73 -4.75
N HIS A 15 14.01 -10.60 -4.75
CA HIS A 15 14.09 -11.90 -5.40
C HIS A 15 12.72 -12.43 -5.82
N VAL A 16 12.68 -13.17 -6.93
CA VAL A 16 11.50 -13.93 -7.39
C VAL A 16 11.99 -15.33 -7.80
N ALA A 17 11.48 -16.37 -7.16
CA ALA A 17 11.88 -17.76 -7.44
C ALA A 17 10.78 -18.74 -7.05
N ASN A 18 10.82 -19.98 -7.54
CA ASN A 18 9.81 -20.99 -7.19
C ASN A 18 9.71 -21.28 -5.68
N THR A 19 10.83 -21.17 -4.98
CA THR A 19 10.93 -21.30 -3.52
C THR A 19 12.07 -20.42 -3.02
N ILE A 20 11.84 -19.66 -1.95
CA ILE A 20 12.86 -18.84 -1.29
C ILE A 20 12.96 -19.27 0.18
N GLU A 21 14.18 -19.54 0.66
CA GLU A 21 14.39 -19.74 2.10
C GLU A 21 14.11 -18.44 2.85
N THR A 22 13.26 -18.49 3.87
CA THR A 22 12.85 -17.31 4.65
C THR A 22 14.05 -16.73 5.42
N PRO A 23 14.48 -15.49 5.11
CA PRO A 23 15.53 -14.84 5.87
C PRO A 23 15.09 -14.60 7.33
N SER A 24 16.04 -14.59 8.27
CA SER A 24 15.75 -14.32 9.67
C SER A 24 15.11 -12.94 9.85
N GLY A 25 13.99 -12.88 10.58
CA GLY A 25 13.27 -11.63 10.83
C GLY A 25 12.41 -11.14 9.66
N CYS A 26 12.23 -11.95 8.61
CA CYS A 26 11.30 -11.66 7.53
C CYS A 26 9.88 -12.04 7.95
N ASP A 27 8.93 -11.11 7.77
CA ASP A 27 7.51 -11.42 7.86
C ASP A 27 7.10 -12.27 6.65
N VAL A 28 6.25 -13.27 6.90
CA VAL A 28 5.77 -14.20 5.86
C VAL A 28 4.27 -14.08 5.71
N VAL A 29 3.82 -13.86 4.48
CA VAL A 29 2.40 -13.79 4.12
C VAL A 29 2.08 -14.95 3.19
N ASP A 30 1.21 -15.87 3.62
CA ASP A 30 0.71 -16.95 2.77
C ASP A 30 -0.39 -16.43 1.85
N VAL A 31 -0.14 -16.53 0.55
CA VAL A 31 -1.03 -16.09 -0.53
C VAL A 31 -1.42 -17.26 -1.45
N ALA A 32 -1.34 -18.50 -0.95
CA ALA A 32 -1.66 -19.68 -1.74
C ALA A 32 -3.08 -19.61 -2.34
N GLY A 33 -3.15 -19.71 -3.67
CA GLY A 33 -4.43 -19.65 -4.39
C GLY A 33 -4.88 -18.22 -4.73
N LEU A 34 -4.12 -17.20 -4.34
CA LEU A 34 -4.33 -15.80 -4.73
C LEU A 34 -3.36 -15.39 -5.84
N LEU A 35 -3.56 -14.18 -6.36
CA LEU A 35 -2.65 -13.54 -7.31
C LEU A 35 -1.88 -12.43 -6.59
N VAL A 36 -0.56 -12.43 -6.78
CA VAL A 36 0.29 -11.29 -6.42
C VAL A 36 0.47 -10.43 -7.67
N MET A 37 0.05 -9.17 -7.57
CA MET A 37 -0.02 -8.23 -8.69
C MET A 37 0.69 -6.93 -8.29
N PRO A 38 1.18 -6.13 -9.25
CA PRO A 38 1.60 -4.76 -8.96
C PRO A 38 0.45 -3.97 -8.30
N GLY A 39 0.80 -3.01 -7.44
CA GLY A 39 -0.17 -2.07 -6.88
C GLY A 39 -0.86 -1.28 -8.00
N GLY A 40 -2.15 -0.97 -7.80
CA GLY A 40 -2.90 -0.13 -8.73
C GLY A 40 -2.36 1.29 -8.78
N ILE A 41 -2.35 1.90 -9.96
CA ILE A 41 -2.03 3.31 -10.16
C ILE A 41 -3.32 3.98 -10.64
N ASP A 42 -3.89 4.85 -9.81
CA ASP A 42 -5.01 5.71 -10.19
C ASP A 42 -4.47 7.10 -10.56
N PRO A 43 -4.45 7.47 -11.86
CA PRO A 43 -3.92 8.76 -12.29
C PRO A 43 -4.93 9.92 -12.15
N HIS A 44 -6.18 9.65 -11.74
CA HIS A 44 -7.25 10.65 -11.78
C HIS A 44 -8.04 10.75 -10.48
N THR A 45 -7.36 11.21 -9.44
CA THR A 45 -7.95 11.43 -8.11
C THR A 45 -8.24 12.91 -7.86
N HIS A 46 -9.25 13.20 -7.02
CA HIS A 46 -9.58 14.56 -6.56
C HIS A 46 -9.63 14.63 -5.04
N MET A 47 -8.48 14.44 -4.38
CA MET A 47 -8.36 14.52 -2.91
C MET A 47 -8.14 15.97 -2.48
N GLU A 48 -8.83 16.42 -1.43
CA GLU A 48 -8.69 17.78 -0.86
C GLU A 48 -8.99 18.94 -1.83
N ILE A 49 -9.60 18.67 -2.99
CA ILE A 49 -9.82 19.71 -4.00
C ILE A 49 -10.97 20.64 -3.58
N PRO A 50 -10.74 21.96 -3.52
CA PRO A 50 -11.80 22.94 -3.33
C PRO A 50 -12.58 23.12 -4.63
N PHE A 51 -13.90 22.94 -4.58
CA PHE A 51 -14.78 23.08 -5.74
C PHE A 51 -16.15 23.61 -5.31
N MET A 52 -16.65 24.61 -6.03
CA MET A 52 -17.97 25.23 -5.81
C MET A 52 -18.26 25.64 -4.34
N GLY A 53 -17.26 26.15 -3.63
CA GLY A 53 -17.42 26.68 -2.26
C GLY A 53 -17.35 25.63 -1.14
N THR A 54 -17.05 24.37 -1.47
CA THR A 54 -16.75 23.30 -0.51
C THR A 54 -15.42 22.61 -0.87
N ILE A 55 -14.98 21.66 -0.04
CA ILE A 55 -13.80 20.81 -0.26
C ILE A 55 -14.27 19.37 -0.43
N ALA A 56 -13.57 18.59 -1.25
CA ALA A 56 -13.76 17.14 -1.36
C ALA A 56 -13.72 16.46 0.03
N SER A 57 -14.60 15.49 0.25
CA SER A 57 -14.70 14.81 1.55
C SER A 57 -13.49 13.95 1.88
N ASP A 58 -12.87 13.35 0.85
CA ASP A 58 -11.62 12.62 1.00
C ASP A 58 -10.44 13.59 0.95
N ASP A 59 -9.61 13.48 1.98
CA ASP A 59 -8.31 14.12 2.08
C ASP A 59 -7.22 13.20 1.52
N PHE A 60 -5.96 13.64 1.43
CA PHE A 60 -4.90 12.78 0.89
C PHE A 60 -4.70 11.50 1.71
N TYR A 61 -5.02 11.54 2.99
CA TYR A 61 -4.90 10.37 3.87
C TYR A 61 -6.00 9.35 3.58
N THR A 62 -7.25 9.77 3.73
CA THR A 62 -8.46 8.96 3.57
C THR A 62 -8.64 8.48 2.13
N GLY A 63 -8.32 9.32 1.15
CA GLY A 63 -8.33 8.95 -0.27
C GLY A 63 -7.28 7.91 -0.63
N THR A 64 -6.04 8.05 -0.13
CA THR A 64 -4.98 7.06 -0.39
C THR A 64 -5.26 5.74 0.33
N ALA A 65 -5.78 5.78 1.56
CA ALA A 65 -6.21 4.59 2.29
C ALA A 65 -7.36 3.85 1.56
N ALA A 66 -8.31 4.57 0.97
CA ALA A 66 -9.36 3.97 0.16
C ALA A 66 -8.82 3.31 -1.13
N GLY A 67 -7.81 3.92 -1.78
CA GLY A 67 -7.21 3.39 -3.01
C GLY A 67 -6.22 2.25 -2.80
N GLY A 68 -5.45 2.28 -1.71
CA GLY A 68 -4.38 1.32 -1.40
C GLY A 68 -4.72 0.22 -0.39
N GLY A 69 -5.82 0.36 0.36
CA GLY A 69 -6.16 -0.49 1.51
C GLY A 69 -6.06 0.29 2.82
N ALA A 70 -7.05 0.11 3.69
CA ALA A 70 -7.30 0.99 4.84
C ALA A 70 -6.15 1.00 5.87
N GLU A 71 -5.50 2.15 6.05
CA GLU A 71 -4.77 2.50 7.27
C GLU A 71 -5.59 3.49 8.13
N GLU A 72 -5.37 3.48 9.45
CA GLU A 72 -5.97 4.41 10.43
C GLU A 72 -5.22 5.75 10.48
N LYS A 73 -5.93 6.87 10.32
CA LYS A 73 -5.32 8.22 10.31
C LYS A 73 -4.50 8.42 11.59
N PRO A 74 -3.18 8.65 11.50
CA PRO A 74 -2.40 8.91 12.68
C PRO A 74 -2.95 10.17 13.37
N PRO A 75 -3.05 10.17 14.71
CA PRO A 75 -3.60 11.30 15.43
C PRO A 75 -2.79 12.56 15.11
N LEU A 76 -3.49 13.66 14.82
CA LEU A 76 -2.88 14.98 14.68
C LEU A 76 -2.08 15.26 15.97
N MET A 77 -0.76 15.32 15.87
CA MET A 77 0.06 15.82 16.98
C MET A 77 -0.38 17.26 17.23
N SER A 78 -1.05 17.50 18.35
CA SER A 78 -1.45 18.84 18.76
C SER A 78 -0.18 19.66 18.99
N GLY A 79 0.23 20.44 18.00
CA GLY A 79 1.25 21.46 18.16
C GLY A 79 0.75 22.50 19.16
N GLY A 80 1.40 22.57 20.32
CA GLY A 80 1.37 23.72 21.20
C GLY A 80 2.44 24.73 20.82
#